data_AF-A0A3D4JXN7-F1
#
_entry.id   AF-A0A3D4JXN7-F1
#
_cell.length_a   1.000
_cell.length_b   1.000
_cell.length_c   1.000
_cell.angle_alpha   90.00
_cell.angle_beta   90.00
_cell.angle_gamma   90.00
#
_symmetry.space_group_name_H-M   'P 1'
#
loop_
_entity.id
_entity.type
_entity.pdbx_description
1 polymer ?
#
loop_
_entity_poly.entity_id
_entity_poly.type
_entity_poly.pdbx_seq_one_letter_code
_entity_poly.pdbx_strand_id
1 'polypeptide(L)'
;LRDKIDEHHFMILYLKMAAMFFGSKKFEESINYSLKVIESKGNVQEDLLFHTRILILMAKHESGNDEDYDEFIKATLKFTKKMKKPDEFHFESIHFFKNLNNITPDKQLESFKKFDEKLTLFSENEYYRRSLLYIDIHGWVQSKVRNVDVIEIIKEKVRYKRKHQS
;
A
#
# COMPACT_ATOMS: atom_id res chain seq x y z
N LEU A 1 11.26 -16.51 -22.84
CA LEU A 1 11.40 -16.84 -21.39
C LEU A 1 12.24 -15.79 -20.67
N ARG A 2 13.39 -15.36 -21.23
CA ARG A 2 14.20 -14.25 -20.70
C ARG A 2 13.44 -12.92 -20.57
N ASP A 3 12.70 -12.53 -21.60
CA ASP A 3 12.02 -11.21 -21.63
C ASP A 3 10.91 -11.05 -20.56
N LYS A 4 10.22 -12.15 -20.21
CA LYS A 4 9.17 -12.14 -19.17
C LYS A 4 9.74 -12.05 -17.75
N ILE A 5 10.93 -12.59 -17.55
CA ILE A 5 11.62 -12.50 -16.26
C ILE A 5 12.07 -11.05 -16.06
N ASP A 6 12.64 -10.41 -17.07
CA ASP A 6 13.06 -9.01 -16.99
C ASP A 6 11.88 -8.07 -16.69
N GLU A 7 10.74 -8.24 -17.37
CA GLU A 7 9.56 -7.38 -17.16
C GLU A 7 9.07 -7.42 -15.71
N HIS A 8 8.99 -8.60 -15.09
CA HIS A 8 8.59 -8.74 -13.69
C HIS A 8 9.59 -8.04 -12.74
N HIS A 9 10.90 -8.17 -13.00
CA HIS A 9 11.93 -7.50 -12.19
C HIS A 9 11.85 -5.98 -12.33
N PHE A 10 11.56 -5.46 -13.52
CA PHE A 10 11.33 -4.03 -13.73
C PHE A 10 10.12 -3.52 -12.95
N MET A 11 9.02 -4.28 -12.89
CA MET A 11 7.84 -3.88 -12.12
C MET A 11 8.12 -3.81 -10.61
N ILE A 12 8.86 -4.80 -10.08
CA ILE A 12 9.31 -4.77 -8.69
C ILE A 12 10.23 -3.58 -8.44
N LEU A 13 11.15 -3.29 -9.36
CA LEU A 13 12.03 -2.12 -9.26
C LEU A 13 11.24 -0.82 -9.24
N TYR A 14 10.28 -0.63 -10.13
CA TYR A 14 9.42 0.54 -10.14
C TYR A 14 8.61 0.69 -8.85
N LEU A 15 8.07 -0.41 -8.31
CA LEU A 15 7.38 -0.35 -7.02
C LEU A 15 8.34 0.05 -5.88
N LYS A 16 9.57 -0.46 -5.86
CA LYS A 16 10.58 -0.04 -4.87
C LYS A 16 10.92 1.43 -4.99
N MET A 17 11.03 1.96 -6.21
CA MET A 17 11.23 3.39 -6.44
C MET A 17 10.02 4.19 -5.96
N ALA A 18 8.80 3.77 -6.28
CA ALA A 18 7.59 4.42 -5.80
C ALA A 18 7.54 4.48 -4.27
N ALA A 19 7.80 3.36 -3.58
CA ALA A 19 7.84 3.32 -2.12
C ALA A 19 8.94 4.20 -1.52
N MET A 20 10.11 4.30 -2.17
CA MET A 20 11.19 5.21 -1.77
C MET A 20 10.78 6.69 -1.90
N PHE A 21 10.13 7.06 -3.01
CA PHE A 21 9.61 8.41 -3.21
C PHE A 21 8.51 8.75 -2.20
N PHE A 22 7.59 7.81 -1.93
CA PHE A 22 6.59 7.94 -0.88
C PHE A 22 7.21 8.24 0.48
N GLY A 23 8.20 7.43 0.90
CA GLY A 23 8.93 7.64 2.15
C GLY A 23 9.70 8.96 2.20
N SER A 24 10.03 9.56 1.05
CA SER A 24 10.67 10.87 0.94
C SER A 24 9.68 12.03 0.77
N LYS A 25 8.37 11.78 0.95
CA LYS A 25 7.27 12.74 0.75
C LYS A 25 7.16 13.30 -0.67
N LYS A 26 7.74 12.61 -1.64
CA LYS A 26 7.67 12.90 -3.08
C LYS A 26 6.50 12.15 -3.69
N PHE A 27 5.29 12.56 -3.34
CA PHE A 27 4.07 11.79 -3.62
C PHE A 27 3.72 11.75 -5.11
N GLU A 28 3.99 12.82 -5.86
CA GLU A 28 3.78 12.85 -7.30
C GLU A 28 4.69 11.83 -8.01
N GLU A 29 5.98 11.80 -7.68
CA GLU A 29 6.91 10.82 -8.22
C GLU A 29 6.55 9.40 -7.78
N SER A 30 6.10 9.21 -6.54
CA SER A 30 5.56 7.92 -6.08
C SER A 30 4.42 7.45 -6.98
N ILE A 31 3.42 8.30 -7.23
CA ILE A 31 2.28 7.98 -8.10
C ILE A 31 2.76 7.67 -9.52
N ASN A 32 3.65 8.49 -10.07
CA ASN A 32 4.18 8.31 -11.42
C ASN A 32 4.89 6.96 -11.61
N TYR A 33 5.67 6.52 -10.63
CA TYR A 33 6.31 5.19 -10.68
C TYR A 33 5.32 4.05 -10.44
N SER A 34 4.31 4.25 -9.59
CA SER A 34 3.23 3.27 -9.39
C SER A 34 2.37 3.08 -10.64
N LEU A 35 2.09 4.15 -11.39
CA LEU A 35 1.34 4.08 -12.65
C LEU A 35 2.05 3.19 -13.68
N LYS A 36 3.38 3.29 -13.80
CA LYS A 36 4.17 2.40 -14.67
C LYS A 36 3.99 0.92 -14.37
N VAL A 37 3.74 0.57 -13.10
CA VAL A 37 3.47 -0.82 -12.69
C VAL A 37 2.06 -1.25 -13.06
N ILE A 38 1.05 -0.42 -12.76
CA ILE A 38 -0.36 -0.80 -12.98
C ILE A 38 -0.82 -0.69 -14.43
N GLU A 39 -0.10 0.06 -15.26
CA GLU A 39 -0.33 0.22 -16.71
C GLU A 39 0.50 -0.74 -17.56
N SER A 40 1.35 -1.57 -16.92
CA SER A 40 2.15 -2.55 -17.63
C SER A 40 1.28 -3.53 -18.43
N LYS A 41 1.67 -3.77 -19.68
CA LYS A 41 0.99 -4.70 -20.60
C LYS A 41 1.37 -6.16 -20.36
N GLY A 42 2.35 -6.40 -19.49
CA GLY A 42 2.85 -7.72 -19.16
C GLY A 42 1.96 -8.50 -18.18
N ASN A 43 2.33 -9.77 -17.96
CA ASN A 43 1.72 -10.60 -16.94
C ASN A 43 2.31 -10.25 -15.57
N VAL A 44 1.86 -9.14 -15.00
CA VAL A 44 2.22 -8.73 -13.64
C VAL A 44 1.37 -9.50 -12.62
N GLN A 45 1.98 -9.92 -11.51
CA GLN A 45 1.25 -10.60 -10.44
C GLN A 45 0.15 -9.68 -9.89
N GLU A 46 -1.08 -10.20 -9.79
CA GLU A 46 -2.25 -9.42 -9.37
C GLU A 46 -2.09 -8.80 -7.98
N ASP A 47 -1.42 -9.51 -7.07
CA ASP A 47 -1.14 -9.03 -5.72
C ASP A 47 -0.16 -7.84 -5.71
N LEU A 48 0.86 -7.86 -6.59
CA LEU A 48 1.77 -6.74 -6.80
C LEU A 48 1.01 -5.51 -7.34
N LEU A 49 0.11 -5.74 -8.30
CA LEU A 49 -0.76 -4.69 -8.85
C LEU A 49 -1.69 -4.11 -7.77
N PHE A 50 -2.29 -4.96 -6.95
CA PHE A 50 -3.16 -4.54 -5.85
C PHE A 50 -2.40 -3.65 -4.85
N HIS A 51 -1.27 -4.11 -4.33
CA HIS A 51 -0.45 -3.34 -3.41
C HIS A 51 0.03 -2.02 -4.03
N THR A 52 0.32 -2.01 -5.33
CA THR A 52 0.69 -0.76 -6.02
C THR A 52 -0.48 0.22 -6.08
N ARG A 53 -1.72 -0.25 -6.29
CA ARG A 53 -2.92 0.60 -6.21
C ARG A 53 -3.13 1.16 -4.81
N ILE A 54 -2.88 0.34 -3.77
CA ILE A 54 -2.91 0.80 -2.38
C ILE A 54 -1.87 1.90 -2.14
N LEU A 55 -0.65 1.77 -2.66
CA LEU A 55 0.37 2.82 -2.55
C LEU A 55 -0.07 4.14 -3.21
N ILE A 56 -0.75 4.09 -4.35
CA ILE A 56 -1.32 5.27 -5.00
C ILE A 56 -2.37 5.93 -4.09
N LEU A 57 -3.28 5.15 -3.49
CA LEU A 57 -4.28 5.68 -2.57
C LEU A 57 -3.64 6.34 -1.35
N MET A 58 -2.60 5.72 -0.78
CA MET A 58 -1.82 6.33 0.30
C MET A 58 -1.20 7.66 -0.16
N ALA A 59 -0.54 7.70 -1.32
CA ALA A 59 0.11 8.91 -1.83
C ALA A 59 -0.88 10.04 -2.15
N LYS A 60 -2.05 9.71 -2.72
CA LYS A 60 -3.13 10.68 -2.95
C LYS A 60 -3.65 11.26 -1.63
N HIS A 61 -3.89 10.40 -0.64
CA HIS A 61 -4.29 10.85 0.70
C HIS A 61 -3.25 11.77 1.35
N GLU A 62 -1.96 11.42 1.32
CA GLU A 62 -0.89 12.24 1.91
C GLU A 62 -0.71 13.59 1.21
N SER A 63 -0.86 13.63 -0.11
CA SER A 63 -0.64 14.83 -0.92
C SER A 63 -1.84 15.77 -0.94
N GLY A 64 -3.02 15.30 -0.51
CA GLY A 64 -4.29 16.01 -0.72
C GLY A 64 -4.72 16.05 -2.18
N ASN A 65 -4.10 15.26 -3.07
CA ASN A 65 -4.51 15.11 -4.45
C ASN A 65 -5.68 14.12 -4.54
N ASP A 66 -6.90 14.63 -4.39
CA ASP A 66 -8.11 13.82 -4.27
C ASP A 66 -9.13 13.95 -5.42
N GLU A 67 -8.79 14.70 -6.48
CA GLU A 67 -9.69 15.01 -7.62
C GLU A 67 -10.34 13.75 -8.23
N ASP A 68 -9.56 12.68 -8.42
CA ASP A 68 -9.98 11.40 -9.01
C ASP A 68 -10.00 10.25 -7.98
N TYR A 69 -9.89 10.54 -6.68
CA TYR A 69 -9.67 9.53 -5.63
C TYR A 69 -10.80 8.49 -5.58
N ASP A 70 -12.06 8.94 -5.60
CA ASP A 70 -13.23 8.07 -5.60
C ASP A 70 -13.33 7.21 -6.87
N GLU A 71 -12.92 7.76 -8.01
CA GLU A 71 -12.87 7.02 -9.27
C GLU A 71 -11.78 5.95 -9.21
N PHE A 72 -10.62 6.28 -8.65
CA PHE A 72 -9.51 5.36 -8.48
C PHE A 72 -9.87 4.22 -7.49
N ILE A 73 -10.62 4.50 -6.42
CA ILE A 73 -11.17 3.45 -5.53
C ILE A 73 -12.11 2.53 -6.31
N LYS A 74 -13.05 3.07 -7.08
CA LYS A 74 -13.99 2.26 -7.89
C LYS A 74 -13.24 1.38 -8.89
N ALA A 75 -12.22 1.92 -9.54
CA ALA A 75 -11.35 1.17 -10.45
C ALA A 75 -10.58 0.06 -9.71
N THR A 76 -10.07 0.34 -8.52
CA THR A 76 -9.36 -0.63 -7.67
C THR A 76 -10.30 -1.74 -7.20
N LEU A 77 -11.52 -1.43 -6.78
CA LEU A 77 -12.55 -2.43 -6.45
C LEU A 77 -12.90 -3.32 -7.65
N LYS A 78 -13.06 -2.72 -8.83
CA LYS A 78 -13.33 -3.46 -10.08
C LYS A 78 -12.17 -4.40 -10.44
N PHE A 79 -10.94 -3.97 -10.21
CA PHE A 79 -9.75 -4.80 -10.38
C PHE A 79 -9.76 -5.97 -9.37
N THR A 80 -9.95 -5.71 -8.08
CA THR A 80 -9.93 -6.73 -7.02
C THR A 80 -10.98 -7.81 -7.23
N LYS A 81 -12.19 -7.44 -7.67
CA LYS A 81 -13.26 -8.41 -8.00
C LYS A 81 -12.90 -9.37 -9.15
N LYS A 82 -11.91 -9.01 -9.97
CA LYS A 82 -11.45 -9.82 -11.11
C LYS A 82 -10.19 -10.63 -10.80
N MET A 83 -9.57 -10.42 -9.64
CA MET A 83 -8.41 -11.20 -9.22
C MET A 83 -8.77 -12.68 -9.15
N LYS A 84 -7.78 -13.55 -9.36
CA LYS A 84 -7.96 -15.00 -9.32
C LYS A 84 -8.34 -15.50 -7.92
N LYS A 85 -7.80 -14.86 -6.88
CA LYS A 85 -8.00 -15.21 -5.47
C LYS A 85 -7.99 -13.95 -4.58
N PRO A 86 -8.99 -13.05 -4.71
CA PRO A 86 -9.13 -11.99 -3.73
C PRO A 86 -9.51 -12.60 -2.38
N ASP A 87 -9.08 -11.96 -1.31
CA ASP A 87 -9.38 -12.37 0.06
C ASP A 87 -9.88 -11.17 0.88
N GLU A 88 -10.14 -11.42 2.16
CA GLU A 88 -10.68 -10.42 3.09
C GLU A 88 -9.78 -9.19 3.21
N PHE A 89 -8.46 -9.36 3.24
CA PHE A 89 -7.52 -8.23 3.33
C PHE A 89 -7.70 -7.25 2.17
N HIS A 90 -7.93 -7.75 0.96
CA HIS A 90 -8.12 -6.91 -0.21
C HIS A 90 -9.36 -6.02 -0.09
N PHE A 91 -10.49 -6.62 0.28
CA PHE A 91 -11.75 -5.89 0.39
C PHE A 91 -11.78 -4.94 1.58
N GLU A 92 -11.18 -5.34 2.70
CA GLU A 92 -11.04 -4.49 3.89
C GLU A 92 -10.16 -3.28 3.63
N SER A 93 -9.06 -3.45 2.90
CA SER A 93 -8.21 -2.33 2.47
C SER A 93 -9.00 -1.33 1.61
N ILE A 94 -9.74 -1.81 0.61
CA ILE A 94 -10.58 -0.94 -0.23
C ILE A 94 -11.64 -0.21 0.60
N HIS A 95 -12.30 -0.93 1.51
CA HIS A 95 -13.33 -0.36 2.37
C HIS A 95 -12.76 0.75 3.26
N PHE A 96 -11.57 0.52 3.84
CA PHE A 96 -10.85 1.52 4.61
C PHE A 96 -10.61 2.80 3.79
N PHE A 97 -9.96 2.70 2.62
CA PHE A 97 -9.67 3.90 1.80
C PHE A 97 -10.93 4.61 1.32
N LYS A 98 -12.01 3.87 1.04
CA LYS A 98 -13.32 4.45 0.67
C LYS A 98 -13.92 5.31 1.77
N ASN A 99 -13.77 4.90 3.03
CA ASN A 99 -14.32 5.64 4.15
C ASN A 99 -13.44 6.83 4.55
N LEU A 100 -12.13 6.77 4.26
CA LEU A 100 -11.15 7.75 4.72
C LEU A 100 -11.41 9.19 4.21
N ASN A 101 -11.89 9.35 2.98
CA ASN A 101 -12.18 10.66 2.38
C ASN A 101 -13.53 11.26 2.81
N ASN A 102 -14.42 10.46 3.42
CA ASN A 102 -15.81 10.85 3.69
C ASN A 102 -16.07 11.21 5.16
N ILE A 103 -15.02 11.35 5.97
CA ILE A 103 -15.12 11.47 7.42
C ILE A 103 -14.28 12.62 7.98
N THR A 104 -14.75 13.21 9.09
CA THR A 104 -14.08 14.30 9.81
C THR A 104 -12.75 13.83 10.42
N PRO A 105 -11.80 14.74 10.75
CA PRO A 105 -10.49 14.36 11.32
C PRO A 105 -10.57 13.43 12.53
N ASP A 106 -11.48 13.68 13.47
CA ASP A 106 -11.67 12.82 14.66
C ASP A 106 -12.09 11.39 14.29
N LYS A 107 -12.94 11.27 13.26
CA LYS A 107 -13.39 9.98 12.74
C LYS A 107 -12.30 9.29 11.91
N GLN A 108 -11.40 10.05 11.27
CA GLN A 108 -10.24 9.48 10.56
C GLN A 108 -9.34 8.71 11.52
N LEU A 109 -9.02 9.27 12.68
CA LEU A 109 -8.17 8.59 13.67
C LEU A 109 -8.81 7.27 14.15
N GLU A 110 -10.12 7.26 14.41
CA GLU A 110 -10.85 6.04 14.75
C GLU A 110 -10.80 5.01 13.61
N SER A 111 -10.93 5.46 12.36
CA SER A 111 -10.84 4.58 11.19
C SER A 111 -9.44 3.98 11.04
N PHE A 112 -8.38 4.75 11.28
CA PHE A 112 -7.01 4.24 11.28
C PHE A 112 -6.78 3.20 12.38
N LYS A 113 -7.27 3.44 13.60
CA LYS A 113 -7.16 2.48 14.72
C LYS A 113 -7.86 1.15 14.42
N LYS A 114 -9.10 1.20 13.91
CA LYS A 114 -9.85 -0.01 13.52
C LYS A 114 -9.13 -0.79 12.41
N PHE A 115 -8.54 -0.09 11.45
CA PHE A 115 -7.82 -0.74 10.37
C PHE A 115 -6.48 -1.33 10.83
N ASP A 116 -5.80 -0.68 11.78
CA ASP A 116 -4.58 -1.19 12.41
C ASP A 116 -4.81 -2.53 13.13
N GLU A 117 -5.93 -2.66 13.85
CA GLU A 117 -6.33 -3.92 14.48
C GLU A 117 -6.54 -5.02 13.43
N LYS A 118 -7.23 -4.71 12.32
CA LYS A 118 -7.40 -5.66 11.21
C LYS A 118 -6.07 -6.07 10.58
N LEU A 119 -5.18 -5.11 10.32
CA LEU A 119 -3.85 -5.38 9.77
C LEU A 119 -3.01 -6.28 10.69
N THR A 120 -3.12 -6.08 12.01
CA THR A 120 -2.46 -6.92 13.00
C THR A 120 -2.96 -8.36 12.91
N LEU A 121 -4.28 -8.58 12.88
CA LEU A 121 -4.88 -9.91 12.71
C LEU A 121 -4.44 -10.57 11.38
N PHE A 122 -4.41 -9.83 10.28
CA PHE A 122 -3.93 -10.36 9.01
C PHE A 122 -2.44 -10.76 9.08
N SER A 123 -1.60 -10.00 9.79
CA SER A 123 -0.17 -10.27 9.92
C SER A 123 0.18 -11.54 10.70
N GLU A 124 -0.73 -11.99 11.58
CA GLU A 124 -0.56 -13.22 12.35
C GLU A 124 -0.59 -14.46 11.46
N ASN A 125 -1.36 -14.40 10.36
CA ASN A 125 -1.48 -15.49 9.40
C ASN A 125 -0.29 -15.49 8.41
N GLU A 126 0.46 -16.60 8.41
CA GLU A 126 1.67 -16.79 7.60
C GLU A 126 1.46 -16.64 6.09
N TYR A 127 0.23 -16.86 5.60
CA TYR A 127 -0.13 -16.65 4.19
C TYR A 127 0.04 -15.19 3.78
N TYR A 128 -0.42 -14.26 4.63
CA TYR A 128 -0.30 -12.82 4.36
C TYR A 128 1.12 -12.31 4.59
N ARG A 129 1.90 -12.90 5.51
CA ARG A 129 3.29 -12.46 5.77
C ARG A 129 4.18 -12.45 4.52
N ARG A 130 3.94 -13.34 3.56
CA ARG A 130 4.67 -13.36 2.27
C ARG A 130 4.11 -12.38 1.23
N SER A 131 2.80 -12.12 1.23
CA SER A 131 2.15 -11.15 0.33
C SER A 131 2.32 -9.69 0.80
N LEU A 132 2.54 -9.47 2.11
CA LEU A 132 2.75 -8.16 2.74
C LEU A 132 4.09 -7.48 2.40
N LEU A 133 4.91 -8.06 1.51
CA LEU A 133 6.28 -7.60 1.29
C LEU A 133 6.43 -6.52 0.20
N TYR A 134 5.33 -6.02 -0.34
CA TYR A 134 5.37 -5.02 -1.41
C TYR A 134 5.44 -3.58 -0.90
N ILE A 135 4.66 -3.25 0.13
CA ILE A 135 4.61 -1.93 0.76
C ILE A 135 4.32 -2.05 2.27
N ASP A 136 4.82 -1.11 3.08
CA ASP A 136 4.58 -1.09 4.52
C ASP A 136 3.30 -0.31 4.89
N ILE A 137 2.14 -0.81 4.43
CA ILE A 137 0.83 -0.22 4.76
C ILE A 137 0.61 -0.16 6.27
N HIS A 138 1.03 -1.20 7.01
CA HIS A 138 0.88 -1.27 8.45
C HIS A 138 1.72 -0.21 9.15
N GLY A 139 2.97 -0.02 8.73
CA GLY A 139 3.83 1.05 9.25
C GLY A 139 3.26 2.44 8.98
N TRP A 140 2.66 2.65 7.80
CA TRP A 140 1.98 3.90 7.49
C TRP A 140 0.75 4.13 8.37
N VAL A 141 -0.13 3.15 8.53
CA VAL A 141 -1.30 3.24 9.42
C VAL A 141 -0.88 3.53 10.86
N GLN A 142 0.14 2.84 11.38
CA GLN A 142 0.72 3.08 12.70
C GLN A 142 1.23 4.51 12.86
N SER A 143 1.87 5.07 11.83
CA SER A 143 2.33 6.46 11.85
C SER A 143 1.17 7.45 12.05
N LYS A 144 0.01 7.18 11.43
CA LYS A 144 -1.21 7.99 11.58
C LYS A 144 -1.85 7.83 12.94
N VAL A 145 -1.94 6.60 13.44
CA VAL A 145 -2.46 6.34 14.80
C VAL A 145 -1.61 7.03 15.87
N ARG A 146 -0.28 7.02 15.71
CA ARG A 146 0.68 7.60 16.66
C ARG A 146 0.93 9.09 16.43
N ASN A 147 0.41 9.66 15.35
CA ASN A 147 0.69 11.03 14.91
C ASN A 147 2.21 11.32 14.79
N VAL A 148 2.94 10.43 14.13
CA VAL A 148 4.38 10.57 13.85
C VAL A 148 4.65 10.40 12.37
N ASP A 149 5.84 10.80 11.92
CA ASP A 149 6.27 10.54 10.56
C ASP A 149 6.46 9.04 10.32
N VAL A 150 6.04 8.54 9.14
CA VAL A 150 6.21 7.14 8.75
C VAL A 150 7.69 6.71 8.77
N ILE A 151 8.61 7.64 8.50
CA ILE A 151 10.06 7.39 8.60
C ILE A 151 10.46 6.98 10.02
N GLU A 152 9.83 7.54 11.06
CA GLU A 152 10.14 7.16 12.45
C GLU A 152 9.72 5.71 12.73
N ILE A 153 8.56 5.27 12.22
CA ILE A 153 8.13 3.88 12.30
C ILE A 153 9.12 2.95 11.57
N ILE A 154 9.57 3.35 10.38
CA ILE A 154 10.55 2.58 9.60
C ILE A 154 11.88 2.47 10.36
N LYS A 155 12.38 3.57 10.94
CA LYS A 155 13.61 3.58 11.76
C LYS A 155 13.51 2.63 12.95
N GLU A 156 12.38 2.63 13.65
CA GLU A 156 12.12 1.73 14.78
C GLU A 156 12.16 0.25 14.35
N LYS A 157 11.45 -0.10 13.28
CA LYS A 157 11.43 -1.48 12.74
C LYS A 157 12.83 -1.95 12.31
N VAL A 158 13.62 -1.09 11.68
CA VAL A 158 15.00 -1.42 11.27
C VAL A 158 15.91 -1.62 12.49
N ARG A 159 15.82 -0.75 13.50
CA ARG A 159 16.59 -0.88 14.75
C ARG A 159 16.23 -2.17 15.49
N TYR A 160 14.95 -2.52 15.55
CA TYR A 160 14.47 -3.75 16.18
C TYR A 160 15.04 -5.00 15.49
N LYS A 161 14.96 -5.07 14.15
CA LYS A 161 15.53 -6.20 13.38
C LYS A 161 17.04 -6.36 13.60
N ARG A 162 17.79 -5.25 13.63
CA ARG A 162 19.24 -5.29 13.87
C ARG A 162 19.59 -5.86 15.25
N LYS A 163 18.84 -5.51 16.30
CA LYS A 163 19.07 -5.99 17.67
C LYS A 163 18.76 -7.47 17.89
N HIS A 164 17.88 -8.05 17.08
CA HIS A 164 17.45 -9.46 17.22
C HIS A 164 18.05 -10.37 16.14
N GLN A 165 18.94 -9.83 15.30
CA GLN A 165 19.76 -10.56 14.34
C GLN A 165 21.25 -10.55 14.73
N SER A 166 21.62 -9.81 15.79
CA SER A 166 22.94 -9.77 16.44
C SER A 166 22.93 -10.63 17.69
#